data_AF-A0A521U281-F1
#
_entry.id   AF-A0A521U281-F1
#
_cell.length_a   1.000
_cell.length_b   1.000
_cell.length_c   1.000
_cell.angle_alpha   90.00
_cell.angle_beta   90.00
_cell.angle_gamma   90.00
#
_symmetry.space_group_name_H-M   'P 1'
#
loop_
_entity.id
_entity.type
_entity.pdbx_description
1 polymer ?
#
loop_
_entity_poly.entity_id
_entity_poly.type
_entity_poly.pdbx_seq_one_letter_code
_entity_poly.pdbx_strand_id
1 'polypeptide(L)'
;MSPLPTPPRTTVPVLSACLLAGAAVLALGCRPSVPAEIRYRVVISDSPHLSGATVTRQGASVGSLSAAGSIEFTTPSSVRPSALALAVALPTPCGPRSTPLELQRTPDADSDRRIAELMATERVVLLRASLSASAGLASSVVLLDRGADTRPVRIGEAVIAGATRATLFHGDCGASAPVRVGDEVLGTWRSGSAATLVSLEPVCHRLSTLGYGDAVAGPPVLFRQRVRALREVPEYVLTPAPASVRSRRHEGARYVRELVRAPCPEGPPASEVAARAMANGGCLAALPALRRAVNDDQDDIASAVQFAVCAARNVEREGIEIAQGALAVHPEARERFVQAFRDAGLAGAAAGL
;
A
#
# COMPACT_ATOMS: atom_id res chain seq x y z
N MET A 1 36.17 62.48 24.99
CA MET A 1 36.22 61.07 24.55
C MET A 1 35.29 60.95 23.36
N SER A 2 35.86 60.96 22.16
CA SER A 2 35.13 61.01 20.90
C SER A 2 34.80 59.60 20.40
N PRO A 3 33.62 59.37 19.79
CA PRO A 3 33.20 58.05 19.36
C PRO A 3 33.87 57.64 18.04
N LEU A 4 34.28 56.37 17.96
CA LEU A 4 34.80 55.75 16.73
C LEU A 4 33.66 55.47 15.73
N PRO A 5 33.91 55.67 14.42
CA PRO A 5 32.89 55.53 13.38
C PRO A 5 32.70 54.06 12.93
N THR A 6 31.43 53.71 12.74
CA THR A 6 30.95 52.49 12.06
C THR A 6 31.28 52.48 10.57
N PRO A 7 31.65 51.33 9.97
CA PRO A 7 31.83 51.20 8.53
C PRO A 7 30.48 51.18 7.79
N PRO A 8 30.39 51.76 6.57
CA PRO A 8 29.16 51.82 5.80
C PRO A 8 28.82 50.49 5.10
N ARG A 9 27.53 50.15 5.14
CA ARG A 9 26.88 49.14 4.31
C ARG A 9 26.94 49.57 2.83
N THR A 10 27.59 48.77 2.01
CA THR A 10 27.54 48.85 0.55
C THR A 10 26.23 48.22 0.04
N THR A 11 25.19 49.04 -0.11
CA THR A 11 24.10 48.80 -1.04
C THR A 11 24.48 49.38 -2.40
N VAL A 12 24.75 48.54 -3.40
CA VAL A 12 24.82 48.99 -4.80
C VAL A 12 23.48 48.66 -5.47
N PRO A 13 22.72 49.67 -5.93
CA PRO A 13 21.53 49.46 -6.73
C PRO A 13 21.95 49.13 -8.18
N VAL A 14 21.51 47.98 -8.69
CA VAL A 14 21.54 47.69 -10.13
C VAL A 14 20.28 48.30 -10.73
N LEU A 15 20.37 49.56 -11.13
CA LEU A 15 19.37 50.24 -11.95
C LEU A 15 20.08 51.32 -12.76
N SER A 16 19.74 51.37 -14.05
CA SER A 16 20.07 52.44 -15.01
C SER A 16 21.47 52.48 -15.60
N ALA A 17 21.69 51.61 -16.59
CA ALA A 17 22.54 51.90 -17.75
C ALA A 17 21.88 51.36 -19.03
N CYS A 18 20.72 51.91 -19.36
CA CYS A 18 20.12 51.86 -20.70
C CYS A 18 19.58 53.24 -21.00
N LEU A 19 20.46 54.19 -21.26
CA LEU A 19 20.10 55.47 -21.85
C LEU A 19 21.30 56.00 -22.63
N LEU A 20 21.02 56.25 -23.92
CA LEU A 20 21.80 57.06 -24.87
C LEU A 20 22.92 56.37 -25.66
N ALA A 21 22.51 55.59 -26.67
CA ALA A 21 23.13 55.63 -27.99
C ALA A 21 22.15 55.12 -29.07
N GLY A 22 21.76 56.00 -30.00
CA GLY A 22 21.35 55.62 -31.36
C GLY A 22 19.89 55.24 -31.60
N ALA A 23 19.11 56.22 -32.07
CA ALA A 23 17.76 56.05 -32.64
C ALA A 23 17.77 55.36 -34.03
N ALA A 24 18.53 54.28 -34.20
CA ALA A 24 18.63 53.53 -35.47
C ALA A 24 18.75 52.00 -35.28
N VAL A 25 18.23 51.46 -34.18
CA VAL A 25 18.04 50.00 -33.98
C VAL A 25 16.66 49.74 -33.35
N LEU A 26 15.59 50.15 -34.05
CA LEU A 26 14.21 49.82 -33.69
C LEU A 26 13.62 48.83 -34.70
N ALA A 27 14.34 47.73 -34.95
CA ALA A 27 13.84 46.56 -35.69
C ALA A 27 14.68 45.28 -35.51
N LEU A 28 15.77 45.30 -34.74
CA LEU A 28 16.44 44.08 -34.26
C LEU A 28 15.87 43.78 -32.88
N GLY A 29 14.62 43.31 -32.88
CA GLY A 29 13.94 42.90 -31.65
C GLY A 29 14.86 42.02 -30.83
N CYS A 30 15.01 42.35 -29.54
CA CYS A 30 15.69 41.50 -28.56
C CYS A 30 15.09 40.11 -28.71
N ARG A 31 15.79 39.23 -29.43
CA ARG A 31 15.32 37.86 -29.60
C ARG A 31 15.29 37.29 -28.19
N PRO A 32 14.13 36.82 -27.71
CA PRO A 32 14.03 36.26 -26.38
C PRO A 32 15.07 35.13 -26.28
N SER A 33 16.13 35.37 -25.50
CA SER A 33 17.28 34.48 -25.41
C SER A 33 16.99 33.43 -24.37
N VAL A 34 16.95 32.16 -24.79
CA VAL A 34 16.82 31.04 -23.86
C VAL A 34 18.08 31.01 -22.97
N PRO A 35 17.93 30.94 -21.63
CA PRO A 35 19.08 30.80 -20.75
C PRO A 35 19.89 29.55 -21.07
N ALA A 36 21.18 29.51 -20.68
CA ALA A 36 22.03 28.33 -20.91
C ALA A 36 21.48 27.05 -20.27
N GLU A 37 20.71 27.21 -19.19
CA GLU A 37 20.04 26.14 -18.47
C GLU A 37 18.53 26.40 -18.40
N ILE A 38 17.74 25.36 -18.65
CA ILE A 38 16.28 25.39 -18.53
C ILE A 38 15.89 24.61 -17.28
N ARG A 39 15.14 25.26 -16.39
CA ARG A 39 14.52 24.60 -15.25
C ARG A 39 13.18 24.04 -15.69
N TYR A 40 12.95 22.75 -15.47
CA TYR A 40 11.68 22.09 -15.75
C TYR A 40 10.95 21.74 -14.46
N ARG A 41 9.63 21.86 -14.49
CA ARG A 41 8.73 21.25 -13.51
C ARG A 41 7.82 20.29 -14.25
N VAL A 42 7.97 19.00 -13.99
CA VAL A 42 7.12 17.96 -14.58
C VAL A 42 6.08 17.54 -13.56
N VAL A 43 4.81 17.59 -13.93
CA VAL A 43 3.67 17.15 -13.09
C VAL A 43 3.03 15.93 -13.74
N ILE A 44 2.92 14.84 -12.99
CA ILE A 44 2.33 13.58 -13.46
C ILE A 44 0.87 13.53 -13.02
N SER A 45 -0.05 13.48 -13.99
CA SER A 45 -1.49 13.69 -13.77
C SER A 45 -2.19 12.49 -13.11
N ASP A 46 -1.64 11.28 -13.27
CA ASP A 46 -2.42 10.05 -13.12
C ASP A 46 -2.09 9.23 -11.86
N SER A 47 -1.27 9.73 -10.93
CA SER A 47 -0.84 8.83 -9.85
C SER A 47 -0.29 9.51 -8.58
N PRO A 48 -1.18 9.88 -7.62
CA PRO A 48 -0.75 10.32 -6.28
C PRO A 48 0.04 9.22 -5.53
N HIS A 49 -0.01 7.98 -5.99
CA HIS A 49 0.69 6.83 -5.40
C HIS A 49 2.17 6.73 -5.79
N LEU A 50 2.66 7.58 -6.69
CA LEU A 50 4.06 7.57 -7.14
C LEU A 50 4.97 8.49 -6.33
N SER A 51 4.47 9.06 -5.23
CA SER A 51 5.29 9.87 -4.32
C SER A 51 6.57 9.12 -3.94
N GLY A 52 7.72 9.76 -4.11
CA GLY A 52 9.03 9.20 -3.84
C GLY A 52 9.62 8.34 -4.96
N ALA A 53 8.86 7.99 -6.01
CA ALA A 53 9.40 7.23 -7.12
C ALA A 53 10.48 8.02 -7.86
N THR A 54 11.58 7.35 -8.19
CA THR A 54 12.71 7.96 -8.88
C THR A 54 12.35 8.22 -10.34
N VAL A 55 12.58 9.45 -10.81
CA VAL A 55 12.47 9.80 -12.21
C VAL A 55 13.86 9.73 -12.82
N THR A 56 13.95 9.11 -13.99
CA THR A 56 15.19 8.95 -14.73
C THR A 56 15.07 9.61 -16.10
N ARG A 57 16.20 10.11 -16.58
CA ARG A 57 16.42 10.57 -17.95
C ARG A 57 17.56 9.76 -18.52
N GLN A 58 17.32 9.01 -19.59
CA GLN A 58 18.34 8.17 -20.22
C GLN A 58 19.06 7.24 -19.21
N GLY A 59 18.31 6.72 -18.23
CA GLY A 59 18.83 5.86 -17.16
C GLY A 59 19.48 6.58 -15.97
N ALA A 60 19.83 7.86 -16.09
CA ALA A 60 20.34 8.65 -14.97
C ALA A 60 19.20 9.23 -14.13
N SER A 61 19.30 9.14 -12.81
CA SER A 61 18.34 9.79 -11.90
C SER A 61 18.36 11.30 -12.08
N VAL A 62 17.19 11.91 -12.23
CA VAL A 62 17.00 13.37 -12.21
C VAL A 62 16.32 13.85 -10.92
N GLY A 63 15.99 12.91 -10.02
CA GLY A 63 15.36 13.17 -8.73
C GLY A 63 14.18 12.22 -8.45
N SER A 64 13.41 12.54 -7.41
CA SER A 64 12.24 11.76 -7.00
C SER A 64 10.98 12.62 -7.05
N LEU A 65 9.83 11.99 -7.32
CA LEU A 65 8.54 12.66 -7.31
C LEU A 65 8.20 13.15 -5.90
N SER A 66 7.72 14.39 -5.80
CA SER A 66 7.16 14.96 -4.58
C SER A 66 5.85 14.27 -4.19
N ALA A 67 5.37 14.54 -2.97
CA ALA A 67 4.03 14.10 -2.54
C ALA A 67 2.89 14.65 -3.41
N ALA A 68 3.15 15.73 -4.16
CA ALA A 68 2.21 16.31 -5.12
C ALA A 68 2.33 15.72 -6.54
N GLY A 69 3.16 14.68 -6.74
CA GLY A 69 3.36 14.05 -8.04
C GLY A 69 4.18 14.89 -9.02
N SER A 70 5.07 15.74 -8.51
CA SER A 70 5.89 16.63 -9.33
C SER A 70 7.38 16.45 -9.09
N ILE A 71 8.19 16.72 -10.11
CA ILE A 71 9.65 16.79 -10.00
C ILE A 71 10.15 18.08 -10.66
N GLU A 72 11.20 18.66 -10.08
CA GLU A 72 11.93 19.75 -10.70
C GLU A 72 13.39 19.37 -10.92
N PHE A 73 13.91 19.72 -12.08
CA PHE A 73 15.30 19.50 -12.44
C PHE A 73 15.73 20.50 -13.50
N THR A 74 17.04 20.65 -13.67
CA THR A 74 17.63 21.57 -14.63
C THR A 74 18.34 20.80 -15.73
N THR A 75 18.27 21.29 -16.97
CA THR A 75 19.02 20.72 -18.10
C THR A 75 19.68 21.81 -18.92
N PRO A 76 20.74 21.49 -19.69
CA PRO A 76 21.23 22.38 -20.72
C PRO A 76 20.12 22.75 -21.71
N SER A 77 20.15 23.96 -22.25
CA SER A 77 19.14 24.46 -23.21
C SER A 77 19.12 23.73 -24.55
N SER A 78 20.16 22.94 -24.85
CA SER A 78 20.17 22.01 -25.97
C SER A 78 19.16 20.87 -25.81
N VAL A 79 18.71 20.57 -24.58
CA VAL A 79 17.71 19.54 -24.29
C VAL A 79 16.33 20.19 -24.22
N ARG A 80 15.59 20.06 -25.33
CA ARG A 80 14.24 20.61 -25.49
C ARG A 80 13.17 19.73 -24.84
N PRO A 81 11.98 20.28 -24.52
CA PRO A 81 10.88 19.50 -23.96
C PRO A 81 10.60 18.18 -24.67
N SER A 82 10.60 18.16 -26.02
CA SER A 82 10.33 16.94 -26.79
C SER A 82 11.40 15.85 -26.65
N ALA A 83 12.62 16.21 -26.25
CA ALA A 83 13.79 15.33 -26.16
C ALA A 83 14.09 14.86 -24.72
N LEU A 84 13.28 15.26 -23.72
CA LEU A 84 13.54 14.95 -22.31
C LEU A 84 13.49 13.46 -21.97
N ALA A 85 12.82 12.61 -22.77
CA ALA A 85 12.81 11.14 -22.67
C ALA A 85 12.84 10.61 -21.21
N LEU A 86 11.82 11.00 -20.43
CA LEU A 86 11.73 10.68 -19.00
C LEU A 86 11.08 9.33 -18.77
N ALA A 87 11.46 8.66 -17.68
CA ALA A 87 10.83 7.45 -17.19
C ALA A 87 10.77 7.44 -15.67
N VAL A 88 9.76 6.81 -15.09
CA VAL A 88 9.63 6.60 -13.64
C VAL A 88 10.07 5.18 -13.31
N ALA A 89 10.94 5.03 -12.31
CA ALA A 89 11.25 3.74 -11.70
C ALA A 89 10.11 3.35 -10.75
N LEU A 90 9.23 2.47 -11.22
CA LEU A 90 8.10 1.96 -10.45
C LEU A 90 8.57 0.78 -9.60
N PRO A 91 8.25 0.74 -8.29
CA PRO A 91 8.57 -0.42 -7.49
C PRO A 91 7.74 -1.62 -7.97
N THR A 92 8.37 -2.79 -8.03
CA THR A 92 7.69 -4.06 -8.35
C THR A 92 8.21 -5.14 -7.40
N PRO A 93 7.42 -6.20 -7.13
CA PRO A 93 7.88 -7.31 -6.32
C PRO A 93 9.17 -8.00 -6.78
N CYS A 94 9.59 -7.86 -8.05
CA CYS A 94 10.88 -8.38 -8.53
C CYS A 94 11.97 -7.31 -8.70
N GLY A 95 11.72 -6.06 -8.29
CA GLY A 95 12.66 -4.95 -8.39
C GLY A 95 12.09 -3.74 -9.12
N PRO A 96 12.78 -2.59 -9.15
CA PRO A 96 12.29 -1.40 -9.83
C PRO A 96 12.24 -1.59 -11.35
N ARG A 97 11.11 -1.22 -11.97
CA ARG A 97 10.92 -1.24 -13.43
C ARG A 97 10.85 0.19 -13.96
N SER A 98 11.64 0.48 -14.98
CA SER A 98 11.57 1.77 -15.69
C SER A 98 10.34 1.82 -16.60
N THR A 99 9.49 2.83 -16.40
CA THR A 99 8.26 3.04 -17.19
C THR A 99 8.30 4.42 -17.85
N PRO A 100 8.27 4.51 -19.19
CA PRO A 100 8.32 5.79 -19.89
C PRO A 100 7.16 6.73 -19.54
N LEU A 101 7.46 8.02 -19.49
CA LEU A 101 6.47 9.09 -19.37
C LEU A 101 6.11 9.65 -20.74
N GLU A 102 4.81 9.79 -20.99
CA GLU A 102 4.28 10.53 -22.12
C GLU A 102 4.10 11.99 -21.72
N LEU A 103 4.92 12.87 -22.28
CA LEU A 103 4.82 14.31 -22.07
C LEU A 103 3.70 14.86 -22.95
N GLN A 104 2.75 15.59 -22.35
CA GLN A 104 1.75 16.36 -23.07
C GLN A 104 2.47 17.51 -23.80
N ARG A 105 2.55 17.43 -25.13
CA ARG A 105 3.26 18.40 -25.96
C ARG A 105 2.31 19.51 -26.39
N THR A 106 2.75 20.77 -26.28
CA THR A 106 2.14 21.87 -27.01
C THR A 106 2.79 22.01 -28.39
N PRO A 107 2.09 22.51 -29.42
CA PRO A 107 2.62 22.62 -30.79
C PRO A 107 3.92 23.42 -30.92
N ASP A 108 4.23 24.27 -29.93
CA ASP A 108 5.35 25.19 -29.88
C ASP A 108 6.29 24.94 -28.69
N ALA A 109 6.20 23.77 -28.04
CA ALA A 109 6.91 23.49 -26.79
C ALA A 109 8.44 23.69 -26.91
N ASP A 110 9.02 23.41 -28.08
CA ASP A 110 10.46 23.53 -28.31
C ASP A 110 10.89 24.92 -28.84
N SER A 111 9.95 25.84 -29.06
CA SER A 111 10.22 27.18 -29.57
C SER A 111 11.05 27.99 -28.57
N ASP A 112 12.17 28.55 -29.04
CA ASP A 112 13.03 29.43 -28.23
C ASP A 112 12.24 30.57 -27.61
N ARG A 113 11.35 31.18 -28.40
CA ARG A 113 10.48 32.26 -27.94
C ARG A 113 9.61 31.81 -26.77
N ARG A 114 8.96 30.66 -26.89
CA ARG A 114 8.06 30.15 -25.86
C ARG A 114 8.80 29.80 -24.58
N ILE A 115 9.95 29.13 -24.71
CA ILE A 115 10.80 28.76 -23.58
C ILE A 115 11.32 29.99 -22.87
N ALA A 116 11.84 30.97 -23.60
CA ALA A 116 12.37 32.20 -23.02
C ALA A 116 11.26 33.05 -22.36
N GLU A 117 10.05 33.11 -22.94
CA GLU A 117 8.88 33.75 -22.31
C GLU A 117 8.54 33.06 -20.97
N LEU A 118 8.41 31.73 -20.94
CA LEU A 118 8.12 30.96 -19.72
C LEU A 118 9.22 31.12 -18.65
N MET A 119 10.48 31.08 -19.06
CA MET A 119 11.61 31.28 -18.14
C MET A 119 11.69 32.71 -17.61
N ALA A 120 11.27 33.72 -18.39
CA ALA A 120 11.23 35.10 -17.93
C ALA A 120 10.10 35.35 -16.92
N THR A 121 8.92 34.75 -17.12
CA THR A 121 7.74 34.98 -16.27
C THR A 121 7.66 34.04 -15.07
N GLU A 122 7.85 32.74 -15.29
CA GLU A 122 7.61 31.70 -14.29
C GLU A 122 8.92 31.13 -13.72
N ARG A 123 10.08 31.44 -14.34
CA ARG A 123 11.40 30.88 -14.02
C ARG A 123 11.49 29.36 -14.15
N VAL A 124 10.51 28.73 -14.76
CA VAL A 124 10.40 27.28 -14.95
C VAL A 124 9.52 26.98 -16.17
N VAL A 125 9.83 25.90 -16.89
CA VAL A 125 8.97 25.35 -17.93
C VAL A 125 8.13 24.23 -17.32
N LEU A 126 6.83 24.48 -17.18
CA LEU A 126 5.87 23.49 -16.68
C LEU A 126 5.49 22.50 -17.79
N LEU A 127 5.66 21.21 -17.50
CA LEU A 127 5.26 20.11 -18.37
C LEU A 127 4.28 19.19 -17.64
N ARG A 128 3.25 18.73 -18.35
CA ARG A 128 2.35 17.68 -17.87
C ARG A 128 2.77 16.35 -18.47
N ALA A 129 2.69 15.30 -17.68
CA ALA A 129 3.03 13.95 -18.09
C ALA A 129 1.99 12.94 -17.63
N SER A 130 1.89 11.83 -18.35
CA SER A 130 1.17 10.61 -17.97
C SER A 130 2.11 9.41 -18.07
N LEU A 131 1.79 8.31 -17.40
CA LEU A 131 2.48 7.04 -17.66
C LEU A 131 2.09 6.55 -19.06
N SER A 132 3.05 6.03 -19.83
CA SER A 132 2.74 5.54 -21.17
C SER A 132 1.74 4.38 -21.15
N ALA A 133 0.71 4.43 -22.00
CA ALA A 133 -0.27 3.34 -22.15
C ALA A 133 0.36 2.05 -22.70
N SER A 134 1.50 2.16 -23.40
CA SER A 134 2.30 1.03 -23.90
C SER A 134 2.98 0.23 -22.78
N ALA A 135 3.00 0.77 -21.57
CA ALA A 135 3.24 -0.01 -20.37
C ALA A 135 2.00 -0.89 -20.13
N GLY A 136 1.88 -1.97 -20.92
CA GLY A 136 0.97 -3.07 -20.62
C GLY A 136 1.22 -3.52 -19.19
N LEU A 137 0.34 -3.12 -18.30
CA LEU A 137 0.55 -3.23 -16.87
C LEU A 137 -0.66 -3.92 -16.28
N ALA A 138 -0.51 -5.22 -16.01
CA ALA A 138 -1.17 -5.79 -14.85
C ALA A 138 -0.67 -4.98 -13.65
N SER A 139 -1.50 -4.03 -13.21
CA SER A 139 -1.25 -3.25 -12.02
C SER A 139 -1.93 -3.98 -10.86
N SER A 140 -1.18 -4.20 -9.79
CA SER A 140 -1.70 -4.79 -8.56
C SER A 140 -1.61 -3.74 -7.47
N VAL A 141 -2.74 -3.42 -6.85
CA VAL A 141 -2.74 -2.52 -5.71
C VAL A 141 -2.43 -3.32 -4.44
N VAL A 142 -1.52 -2.82 -3.61
CA VAL A 142 -1.39 -3.27 -2.23
C VAL A 142 -1.96 -2.22 -1.30
N LEU A 143 -2.89 -2.63 -0.45
CA LEU A 143 -3.45 -1.85 0.63
C LEU A 143 -2.70 -2.22 1.90
N LEU A 144 -2.11 -1.24 2.58
CA LEU A 144 -1.31 -1.47 3.78
C LEU A 144 -1.97 -0.83 5.00
N ASP A 145 -2.35 -1.66 5.96
CA ASP A 145 -2.71 -1.24 7.31
C ASP A 145 -1.51 -1.43 8.26
N ARG A 146 -0.82 -0.32 8.53
CA ARG A 146 0.38 -0.26 9.38
C ARG A 146 0.08 -0.41 10.88
N GLY A 147 -1.08 0.04 11.34
CA GLY A 147 -1.33 0.19 12.78
C GLY A 147 -0.27 1.03 13.48
N ALA A 148 0.23 0.52 14.60
CA ALA A 148 1.36 1.12 15.32
C ALA A 148 2.73 0.74 14.73
N ASP A 149 2.80 -0.21 13.79
CA ASP A 149 4.06 -0.70 13.23
C ASP A 149 4.56 0.20 12.09
N THR A 150 5.69 0.85 12.33
CA THR A 150 6.33 1.78 11.40
C THR A 150 7.47 1.14 10.59
N ARG A 151 7.77 -0.14 10.83
CA ARG A 151 8.85 -0.84 10.13
C ARG A 151 8.57 -0.89 8.62
N PRO A 152 9.63 -0.94 7.78
CA PRO A 152 9.46 -1.07 6.34
C PRO A 152 8.85 -2.43 5.99
N VAL A 153 7.84 -2.40 5.14
CA VAL A 153 7.19 -3.59 4.60
C VAL A 153 7.85 -3.93 3.27
N ARG A 154 8.24 -5.18 3.06
CA ARG A 154 8.79 -5.66 1.80
C ARG A 154 7.84 -6.61 1.11
N ILE A 155 7.74 -6.52 -0.21
CA ILE A 155 7.01 -7.48 -1.04
C ILE A 155 7.98 -7.92 -2.12
N GLY A 156 8.53 -9.13 -1.97
CA GLY A 156 9.73 -9.52 -2.72
C GLY A 156 10.84 -8.48 -2.54
N GLU A 157 11.28 -7.88 -3.65
CA GLU A 157 12.30 -6.83 -3.71
C GLU A 157 11.74 -5.41 -3.52
N ALA A 158 10.42 -5.22 -3.60
CA ALA A 158 9.82 -3.91 -3.37
C ALA A 158 9.84 -3.53 -1.89
N VAL A 159 10.20 -2.28 -1.60
CA VAL A 159 10.18 -1.71 -0.24
C VAL A 159 9.11 -0.62 -0.14
N ILE A 160 8.17 -0.80 0.78
CA ILE A 160 7.14 0.17 1.12
C ILE A 160 7.62 0.94 2.36
N ALA A 161 8.28 2.08 2.12
CA ALA A 161 8.86 2.92 3.17
C ALA A 161 7.91 4.02 3.71
N GLY A 162 6.78 4.28 3.04
CA GLY A 162 5.90 5.40 3.35
C GLY A 162 4.64 5.05 4.16
N ALA A 163 3.98 6.07 4.71
CA ALA A 163 2.69 6.00 5.41
C ALA A 163 1.47 5.86 4.47
N THR A 164 1.70 5.64 3.18
CA THR A 164 0.62 5.53 2.20
C THR A 164 -0.19 4.26 2.44
N ARG A 165 -1.51 4.43 2.57
CA ARG A 165 -2.47 3.32 2.73
C ARG A 165 -2.54 2.41 1.49
N ALA A 166 -2.13 2.90 0.32
CA ALA A 166 -2.14 2.15 -0.93
C ALA A 166 -0.84 2.38 -1.71
N THR A 167 -0.22 1.29 -2.17
CA THR A 167 0.95 1.30 -3.05
C THR A 167 0.62 0.50 -4.31
N LEU A 168 0.89 1.07 -5.48
CA LEU A 168 0.66 0.43 -6.77
C LEU A 168 1.92 -0.30 -7.22
N PHE A 169 1.78 -1.59 -7.54
CA PHE A 169 2.83 -2.41 -8.13
C PHE A 169 2.53 -2.70 -9.59
N HIS A 170 3.58 -2.75 -10.39
CA HIS A 170 3.50 -2.83 -11.85
C HIS A 170 4.34 -3.98 -12.42
N GLY A 171 3.74 -4.96 -13.09
CA GLY A 171 4.46 -5.86 -14.01
C GLY A 171 4.34 -7.37 -13.81
N ASP A 172 4.87 -8.12 -14.79
CA ASP A 172 4.81 -9.59 -14.98
C ASP A 172 5.75 -10.38 -14.06
N CYS A 173 5.86 -9.93 -12.81
CA CYS A 173 6.80 -10.43 -11.84
C CYS A 173 6.29 -11.70 -11.14
N GLY A 174 6.32 -12.83 -11.86
CA GLY A 174 5.90 -14.13 -11.33
C GLY A 174 4.44 -14.16 -10.82
N ALA A 175 3.99 -15.32 -10.35
CA ALA A 175 2.62 -15.45 -9.82
C ALA A 175 2.48 -14.92 -8.39
N SER A 176 3.58 -14.77 -7.65
CA SER A 176 3.56 -14.48 -6.22
C SER A 176 4.91 -14.02 -5.65
N ALA A 177 4.87 -13.28 -4.53
CA ALA A 177 6.06 -12.84 -3.78
C ALA A 177 5.81 -12.84 -2.27
N PRO A 178 6.83 -13.12 -1.42
CA PRO A 178 6.67 -13.06 0.03
C PRO A 178 6.46 -11.61 0.51
N VAL A 179 5.57 -11.44 1.47
CA VAL A 179 5.36 -10.16 2.19
C VAL A 179 6.08 -10.25 3.53
N ARG A 180 6.98 -9.31 3.80
CA ARG A 180 7.83 -9.31 4.99
C ARG A 180 7.77 -7.99 5.76
N VAL A 181 7.99 -8.06 7.06
CA VAL A 181 8.25 -6.91 7.92
C VAL A 181 9.50 -7.19 8.75
N GLY A 182 10.58 -6.47 8.46
CA GLY A 182 11.90 -6.93 8.89
C GLY A 182 12.18 -8.33 8.34
N ASP A 183 12.50 -9.27 9.24
CA ASP A 183 12.78 -10.67 8.92
C ASP A 183 11.53 -11.59 8.98
N GLU A 184 10.41 -11.10 9.50
CA GLU A 184 9.17 -11.87 9.64
C GLU A 184 8.44 -11.98 8.29
N VAL A 185 8.07 -13.20 7.89
CA VAL A 185 7.23 -13.44 6.71
C VAL A 185 5.77 -13.46 7.13
N LEU A 186 5.01 -12.43 6.72
CA LEU A 186 3.59 -12.30 7.04
C LEU A 186 2.67 -13.12 6.14
N GLY A 187 3.13 -13.43 4.92
CA GLY A 187 2.35 -14.15 3.93
C GLY A 187 2.89 -13.97 2.52
N THR A 188 2.01 -14.12 1.53
CA THR A 188 2.39 -14.14 0.11
C THR A 188 1.41 -13.31 -0.71
N TRP A 189 1.94 -12.30 -1.41
CA TRP A 189 1.25 -11.54 -2.45
C TRP A 189 1.10 -12.41 -3.72
N ARG A 190 0.05 -12.18 -4.51
CA ARG A 190 -0.20 -12.88 -5.78
C ARG A 190 -0.61 -11.92 -6.89
N SER A 191 0.00 -12.04 -8.07
CA SER A 191 -0.16 -11.12 -9.22
C SER A 191 -1.53 -11.17 -9.90
N GLY A 192 -2.30 -12.26 -9.72
CA GLY A 192 -3.66 -12.38 -10.24
C GLY A 192 -4.75 -11.68 -9.41
N SER A 193 -4.38 -10.97 -8.35
CA SER A 193 -5.33 -10.30 -7.46
C SER A 193 -5.49 -8.84 -7.89
N ALA A 194 -6.72 -8.35 -7.99
CA ALA A 194 -6.98 -6.93 -8.30
C ALA A 194 -6.36 -6.01 -7.24
N ALA A 195 -6.44 -6.41 -5.96
CA ALA A 195 -5.63 -5.84 -4.90
C ALA A 195 -5.18 -6.91 -3.88
N THR A 196 -4.24 -6.55 -3.00
CA THR A 196 -3.85 -7.33 -1.84
C THR A 196 -3.88 -6.44 -0.60
N LEU A 197 -4.63 -6.85 0.42
CA LEU A 197 -4.59 -6.22 1.75
C LEU A 197 -3.45 -6.84 2.56
N VAL A 198 -2.62 -5.98 3.15
CA VAL A 198 -1.58 -6.31 4.11
C VAL A 198 -1.90 -5.60 5.41
N SER A 199 -2.12 -6.36 6.48
CA SER A 199 -2.34 -5.84 7.83
C SER A 199 -1.19 -6.30 8.72
N LEU A 200 -0.47 -5.35 9.32
CA LEU A 200 0.68 -5.68 10.16
C LEU A 200 0.26 -6.26 11.51
N GLU A 201 -0.91 -5.84 11.99
CA GLU A 201 -1.57 -6.40 13.15
C GLU A 201 -2.63 -7.44 12.71
N PRO A 202 -2.87 -8.51 13.49
CA PRO A 202 -3.92 -9.49 13.22
C PRO A 202 -5.31 -8.94 13.62
N VAL A 203 -5.69 -7.79 13.04
CA VAL A 203 -6.99 -7.15 13.26
C VAL A 203 -7.93 -7.44 12.09
N CYS A 204 -9.24 -7.40 12.36
CA CYS A 204 -10.24 -7.48 11.32
C CYS A 204 -10.55 -6.08 10.77
N HIS A 205 -10.94 -6.03 9.50
CA HIS A 205 -11.48 -4.82 8.89
C HIS A 205 -12.96 -4.99 8.58
N ARG A 206 -13.64 -3.88 8.33
CA ARG A 206 -14.98 -3.85 7.77
C ARG A 206 -15.07 -2.80 6.68
N LEU A 207 -15.80 -3.09 5.62
CA LEU A 207 -16.21 -2.08 4.66
C LEU A 207 -17.39 -1.32 5.26
N SER A 208 -17.20 -0.04 5.53
CA SER A 208 -18.21 0.78 6.17
C SER A 208 -18.53 2.02 5.37
N THR A 209 -19.80 2.39 5.32
CA THR A 209 -20.20 3.66 4.74
C THR A 209 -19.96 4.76 5.77
N LEU A 210 -19.01 5.66 5.52
CA LEU A 210 -18.77 6.84 6.34
C LEU A 210 -19.59 8.01 5.78
N GLY A 211 -20.48 8.55 6.61
CA GLY A 211 -20.95 9.92 6.48
C GLY A 211 -20.02 10.82 7.29
N TYR A 212 -19.56 11.93 6.70
CA TYR A 212 -18.76 12.91 7.45
C TYR A 212 -19.67 13.63 8.46
N GLY A 213 -19.81 13.05 9.66
CA GLY A 213 -20.64 13.57 10.75
C GLY A 213 -21.41 12.53 11.55
N ASP A 214 -21.61 11.30 11.05
CA ASP A 214 -22.41 10.26 11.73
C ASP A 214 -21.88 8.84 11.52
N ALA A 215 -22.27 7.96 12.45
CA ALA A 215 -21.73 6.64 12.74
C ALA A 215 -21.62 5.66 11.55
N VAL A 216 -20.69 4.72 11.76
CA VAL A 216 -20.19 3.73 10.80
C VAL A 216 -21.17 2.57 10.61
N ALA A 217 -21.88 2.49 9.47
CA ALA A 217 -22.86 1.44 9.17
C ALA A 217 -22.37 0.43 8.09
N GLY A 218 -22.53 -0.87 8.37
CA GLY A 218 -22.27 -1.97 7.43
C GLY A 218 -21.77 -3.25 8.11
N PRO A 219 -22.15 -4.45 7.63
CA PRO A 219 -21.64 -5.72 8.15
C PRO A 219 -20.14 -5.88 7.84
N PRO A 220 -19.33 -6.39 8.79
CA PRO A 220 -17.90 -6.55 8.59
C PRO A 220 -17.56 -7.57 7.50
N VAL A 221 -16.58 -7.24 6.65
CA VAL A 221 -15.95 -8.21 5.74
C VAL A 221 -14.69 -8.74 6.42
N LEU A 222 -14.70 -10.02 6.78
CA LEU A 222 -13.69 -10.58 7.67
C LEU A 222 -12.38 -10.93 6.96
N PHE A 223 -11.35 -10.14 7.27
CA PHE A 223 -9.96 -10.41 6.93
C PHE A 223 -9.18 -10.72 8.21
N ARG A 224 -9.14 -11.99 8.63
CA ARG A 224 -8.31 -12.42 9.78
C ARG A 224 -6.84 -12.65 9.41
N GLN A 225 -6.52 -12.71 8.12
CA GLN A 225 -5.16 -12.98 7.63
C GLN A 225 -4.39 -11.67 7.46
N ARG A 226 -3.13 -11.65 7.91
CA ARG A 226 -2.22 -10.50 7.73
C ARG A 226 -1.95 -10.17 6.25
N VAL A 227 -2.15 -11.12 5.34
CA VAL A 227 -2.10 -10.89 3.89
C VAL A 227 -3.29 -11.55 3.22
N ARG A 228 -4.04 -10.82 2.39
CA ARG A 228 -5.22 -11.34 1.67
C ARG A 228 -5.36 -10.74 0.29
N ALA A 229 -5.49 -11.60 -0.73
CA ALA A 229 -5.94 -11.20 -2.05
C ALA A 229 -7.40 -10.70 -2.01
N LEU A 230 -7.64 -9.54 -2.62
CA LEU A 230 -8.94 -8.96 -2.82
C LEU A 230 -9.39 -9.20 -4.27
N ARG A 231 -10.61 -9.74 -4.40
CA ARG A 231 -11.26 -9.95 -5.71
C ARG A 231 -11.86 -8.66 -6.27
N GLU A 232 -12.29 -7.77 -5.38
CA GLU A 232 -12.81 -6.44 -5.70
C GLU A 232 -12.06 -5.40 -4.89
N VAL A 233 -11.62 -4.34 -5.56
CA VAL A 233 -10.91 -3.23 -4.92
C VAL A 233 -11.92 -2.11 -4.73
N PRO A 234 -12.22 -1.69 -3.50
CA PRO A 234 -13.12 -0.56 -3.32
C PRO A 234 -12.42 0.73 -3.78
N GLU A 235 -13.01 1.44 -4.75
CA GLU A 235 -12.42 2.61 -5.44
C GLU A 235 -11.91 3.72 -4.50
N TYR A 236 -12.52 3.85 -3.33
CA TYR A 236 -12.20 4.86 -2.32
C TYR A 236 -10.97 4.51 -1.46
N VAL A 237 -10.50 3.25 -1.43
CA VAL A 237 -9.25 2.94 -0.71
C VAL A 237 -8.05 3.43 -1.52
N LEU A 238 -8.23 3.54 -2.83
CA LEU A 238 -7.23 4.07 -3.76
C LEU A 238 -7.28 5.60 -3.80
N THR A 239 -8.45 6.20 -3.59
CA THR A 239 -8.62 7.64 -3.74
C THR A 239 -8.67 8.31 -2.36
N PRO A 240 -7.67 9.11 -1.95
CA PRO A 240 -7.79 9.87 -0.72
C PRO A 240 -9.04 10.76 -0.78
N ALA A 241 -9.71 10.93 0.37
CA ALA A 241 -10.89 11.79 0.45
C ALA A 241 -10.59 13.18 -0.14
N PRO A 242 -11.47 13.73 -0.99
CA PRO A 242 -11.24 15.05 -1.59
C PRO A 242 -10.95 16.11 -0.53
N ALA A 243 -10.04 17.03 -0.80
CA ALA A 243 -9.68 18.10 0.12
C ALA A 243 -10.90 18.96 0.54
N SER A 244 -11.95 19.00 -0.28
CA SER A 244 -13.24 19.65 0.01
C SER A 244 -14.00 19.04 1.19
N VAL A 245 -13.62 17.85 1.64
CA VAL A 245 -14.20 17.17 2.79
C VAL A 245 -13.52 17.60 4.10
N ARG A 246 -12.62 18.58 4.06
CA ARG A 246 -12.16 19.30 5.25
C ARG A 246 -13.26 20.23 5.76
N SER A 247 -14.02 19.73 6.74
CA SER A 247 -14.67 20.48 7.82
C SER A 247 -15.05 21.93 7.52
N ARG A 248 -16.00 22.17 6.61
CA ARG A 248 -16.82 23.38 6.66
C ARG A 248 -18.27 23.03 6.44
N ARG A 249 -19.09 23.56 7.34
CA ARG A 249 -20.56 23.47 7.36
C ARG A 249 -21.13 23.64 5.95
N HIS A 250 -21.86 22.62 5.50
CA HIS A 250 -23.06 22.63 4.66
C HIS A 250 -23.08 21.68 3.46
N GLU A 251 -24.18 20.92 3.47
CA GLU A 251 -25.00 20.39 2.37
C GLU A 251 -24.32 19.56 1.27
N GLY A 252 -24.53 18.25 1.41
CA GLY A 252 -24.15 17.23 0.45
C GLY A 252 -23.39 16.10 1.12
N ALA A 253 -24.03 15.38 2.06
CA ALA A 253 -23.44 14.20 2.65
C ALA A 253 -23.19 13.16 1.55
N ARG A 254 -21.95 13.11 1.04
CA ARG A 254 -21.50 12.04 0.16
C ARG A 254 -20.97 10.93 1.03
N TYR A 255 -21.70 9.83 1.04
CA TYR A 255 -21.29 8.60 1.65
C TYR A 255 -20.09 8.02 0.89
N VAL A 256 -18.96 7.88 1.59
CA VAL A 256 -17.79 7.18 1.07
C VAL A 256 -17.73 5.87 1.83
N ARG A 257 -17.78 4.74 1.12
CA ARG A 257 -17.45 3.46 1.75
C ARG A 257 -15.96 3.54 2.13
N GLU A 258 -15.51 2.99 3.26
CA GLU A 258 -14.10 2.98 3.70
C GLU A 258 -13.79 1.61 4.31
N LEU A 259 -12.54 1.15 4.17
CA LEU A 259 -12.07 -0.03 4.89
C LEU A 259 -11.54 0.46 6.24
N VAL A 260 -12.27 0.14 7.32
CA VAL A 260 -11.92 0.56 8.68
C VAL A 260 -11.61 -0.66 9.54
N ARG A 261 -10.70 -0.49 10.52
CA ARG A 261 -10.49 -1.50 11.55
C ARG A 261 -11.78 -1.73 12.32
N ALA A 262 -12.07 -2.98 12.66
CA ALA A 262 -13.16 -3.37 13.53
C ALA A 262 -12.68 -4.43 14.50
N PRO A 263 -13.34 -4.54 15.67
CA PRO A 263 -13.22 -5.77 16.46
C PRO A 263 -13.53 -6.93 15.53
N CYS A 264 -12.67 -7.96 15.54
CA CYS A 264 -13.05 -9.20 14.92
C CYS A 264 -14.36 -9.63 15.58
N PRO A 265 -15.44 -9.88 14.82
CA PRO A 265 -16.59 -10.52 15.41
C PRO A 265 -16.06 -11.77 16.09
N GLU A 266 -16.40 -11.86 17.37
CA GLU A 266 -16.61 -13.12 18.03
C GLU A 266 -17.65 -13.83 17.16
N GLY A 267 -17.16 -14.55 16.16
CA GLY A 267 -17.95 -15.63 15.59
C GLY A 267 -18.31 -16.58 16.74
N PRO A 268 -19.33 -17.42 16.57
CA PRO A 268 -19.58 -18.48 17.53
C PRO A 268 -18.24 -19.18 17.82
N PRO A 269 -17.90 -19.41 19.11
CA PRO A 269 -16.63 -20.02 19.46
C PRO A 269 -16.44 -21.29 18.65
N ALA A 270 -15.19 -21.65 18.33
CA ALA A 270 -14.92 -22.80 17.48
C ALA A 270 -15.57 -24.09 18.04
N SER A 271 -15.72 -24.19 19.36
CA SER A 271 -16.50 -25.21 20.06
C SER A 271 -18.00 -25.21 19.71
N GLU A 272 -18.65 -24.04 19.59
CA GLU A 272 -20.03 -23.94 19.14
C GLU A 272 -20.19 -24.31 17.65
N VAL A 273 -19.24 -23.90 16.80
CA VAL A 273 -19.21 -24.33 15.39
C VAL A 273 -19.03 -25.84 15.29
N ALA A 274 -18.13 -26.41 16.10
CA ALA A 274 -17.91 -27.84 16.20
C ALA A 274 -19.18 -28.58 16.67
N ALA A 275 -19.86 -28.08 17.70
CA ALA A 275 -21.11 -28.66 18.19
C ALA A 275 -22.21 -28.67 17.11
N ARG A 276 -22.37 -27.58 16.36
CA ARG A 276 -23.32 -27.52 15.23
C ARG A 276 -22.93 -28.48 14.10
N ALA A 277 -21.64 -28.56 13.75
CA ALA A 277 -21.15 -29.48 12.73
C ALA A 277 -21.34 -30.95 13.15
N MET A 278 -21.11 -31.24 14.43
CA MET A 278 -21.33 -32.54 15.05
C MET A 278 -22.81 -32.94 14.98
N ALA A 279 -23.72 -32.03 15.34
CA ALA A 279 -25.17 -32.25 15.28
C ALA A 279 -25.68 -32.51 13.85
N ASN A 280 -25.08 -31.86 12.84
CA ASN A 280 -25.58 -31.88 11.47
C ASN A 280 -24.89 -32.90 10.55
N GLY A 281 -23.68 -33.34 10.87
CA GLY A 281 -22.85 -34.10 9.93
C GLY A 281 -21.89 -35.11 10.56
N GLY A 282 -22.01 -35.38 11.86
CA GLY A 282 -21.17 -36.39 12.50
C GLY A 282 -19.74 -35.92 12.75
N CYS A 283 -18.89 -36.85 13.18
CA CYS A 283 -17.50 -36.57 13.56
C CYS A 283 -16.69 -35.98 12.39
N LEU A 284 -16.84 -36.54 11.20
CA LEU A 284 -16.10 -36.10 10.01
C LEU A 284 -16.35 -34.63 9.68
N ALA A 285 -17.60 -34.16 9.79
CA ALA A 285 -17.94 -32.76 9.56
C ALA A 285 -17.38 -31.83 10.66
N ALA A 286 -17.26 -32.33 11.90
CA ALA A 286 -16.79 -31.55 13.04
C ALA A 286 -15.26 -31.44 13.16
N LEU A 287 -14.49 -32.36 12.59
CA LEU A 287 -13.02 -32.42 12.75
C LEU A 287 -12.29 -31.09 12.49
N PRO A 288 -12.56 -30.33 11.41
CA PRO A 288 -11.86 -29.06 11.17
C PRO A 288 -12.17 -27.99 12.22
N ALA A 289 -13.39 -27.98 12.76
CA ALA A 289 -13.82 -27.03 13.78
C ALA A 289 -13.32 -27.41 15.17
N LEU A 290 -13.32 -28.71 15.51
CA LEU A 290 -12.74 -29.24 16.74
C LEU A 290 -11.23 -28.97 16.83
N ARG A 291 -10.49 -29.19 15.73
CA ARG A 291 -9.07 -28.86 15.67
C ARG A 291 -8.81 -27.36 15.90
N ARG A 292 -9.68 -26.50 15.38
CA ARG A 292 -9.59 -25.06 15.62
C ARG A 292 -9.89 -24.72 17.08
N ALA A 293 -10.91 -25.33 17.68
CA ALA A 293 -11.26 -25.10 19.09
C ALA A 293 -10.11 -25.41 20.04
N VAL A 294 -9.44 -26.55 19.86
CA VAL A 294 -8.28 -26.94 20.69
C VAL A 294 -7.08 -26.02 20.48
N ASN A 295 -6.89 -25.49 19.27
CA ASN A 295 -5.81 -24.54 18.99
C ASN A 295 -6.11 -23.13 19.55
N ASP A 296 -7.38 -22.74 19.56
CA ASP A 296 -7.84 -21.43 20.04
C ASP A 296 -7.87 -21.39 21.58
N ASP A 297 -8.20 -22.52 22.23
CA ASP A 297 -8.25 -22.68 23.69
C ASP A 297 -7.75 -24.08 24.10
N GLN A 298 -6.52 -24.14 24.62
CA GLN A 298 -5.92 -25.40 25.07
C GLN A 298 -6.54 -25.94 26.36
N ASP A 299 -7.32 -25.12 27.09
CA ASP A 299 -8.01 -25.49 28.33
C ASP A 299 -9.41 -26.06 28.07
N ASP A 300 -9.89 -26.03 26.82
CA ASP A 300 -11.15 -26.67 26.41
C ASP A 300 -11.00 -28.19 26.28
N ILE A 301 -10.90 -28.85 27.44
CA ILE A 301 -10.79 -30.31 27.58
C ILE A 301 -11.95 -31.03 26.87
N ALA A 302 -13.15 -30.43 26.82
CA ALA A 302 -14.30 -31.04 26.17
C ALA A 302 -14.11 -31.15 24.65
N SER A 303 -13.69 -30.05 24.00
CA SER A 303 -13.34 -30.05 22.58
C SER A 303 -12.15 -30.97 22.28
N ALA A 304 -11.14 -31.03 23.17
CA ALA A 304 -9.98 -31.91 23.00
C ALA A 304 -10.34 -33.40 23.07
N VAL A 305 -11.17 -33.80 24.04
CA VAL A 305 -11.71 -35.16 24.15
C VAL A 305 -12.52 -35.52 22.90
N GLN A 306 -13.40 -34.63 22.48
CA GLN A 306 -14.25 -34.86 21.32
C GLN A 306 -13.45 -34.93 20.01
N PHE A 307 -12.39 -34.12 19.88
CA PHE A 307 -11.46 -34.18 18.76
C PHE A 307 -10.73 -35.53 18.69
N ALA A 308 -10.16 -35.99 19.82
CA ALA A 308 -9.47 -37.26 19.91
C ALA A 308 -10.39 -38.45 19.58
N VAL A 309 -11.62 -38.48 20.13
CA VAL A 309 -12.61 -39.52 19.84
C VAL A 309 -12.98 -39.52 18.35
N CYS A 310 -13.26 -38.35 17.77
CA CYS A 310 -13.62 -38.26 16.35
C CYS A 310 -12.46 -38.63 15.42
N ALA A 311 -11.22 -38.31 15.78
CA ALA A 311 -10.03 -38.73 15.04
C ALA A 311 -9.83 -40.25 15.15
N ALA A 312 -9.91 -40.81 16.36
CA ALA A 312 -9.72 -42.25 16.60
C ALA A 312 -10.74 -43.14 15.85
N ARG A 313 -11.97 -42.66 15.65
CA ARG A 313 -12.98 -43.36 14.83
C ARG A 313 -12.59 -43.53 13.37
N ASN A 314 -11.68 -42.69 12.87
CA ASN A 314 -11.20 -42.74 11.49
C ASN A 314 -9.81 -43.39 11.43
N VAL A 315 -8.90 -42.95 12.30
CA VAL A 315 -7.54 -43.46 12.44
C VAL A 315 -7.21 -43.53 13.93
N GLU A 316 -7.29 -44.73 14.51
CA GLU A 316 -7.17 -44.95 15.97
C GLU A 316 -5.91 -44.30 16.56
N ARG A 317 -4.76 -44.50 15.89
CA ARG A 317 -3.47 -43.92 16.29
C ARG A 317 -3.49 -42.39 16.36
N GLU A 318 -4.12 -41.71 15.39
CA GLU A 318 -4.19 -40.25 15.36
C GLU A 318 -4.95 -39.71 16.57
N GLY A 319 -6.06 -40.36 16.94
CA GLY A 319 -6.80 -39.98 18.15
C GLY A 319 -6.02 -40.22 19.45
N ILE A 320 -5.23 -41.29 19.54
CA ILE A 320 -4.33 -41.53 20.68
C ILE A 320 -3.27 -40.43 20.78
N GLU A 321 -2.63 -40.07 19.66
CA GLU A 321 -1.60 -39.02 19.61
C GLU A 321 -2.17 -37.65 20.02
N ILE A 322 -3.38 -37.30 19.55
CA ILE A 322 -4.09 -36.08 19.97
C ILE A 322 -4.37 -36.09 21.48
N ALA A 323 -4.88 -37.20 22.01
CA ALA A 323 -5.19 -37.33 23.43
C ALA A 323 -3.93 -37.27 24.31
N GLN A 324 -2.84 -37.92 23.93
CA GLN A 324 -1.55 -37.82 24.63
C GLN A 324 -1.00 -36.38 24.61
N GLY A 325 -1.14 -35.67 23.49
CA GLY A 325 -0.78 -34.26 23.40
C GLY A 325 -1.58 -33.39 24.37
N ALA A 326 -2.89 -33.62 24.48
CA ALA A 326 -3.73 -32.91 25.44
C ALA A 326 -3.39 -33.27 26.91
N LEU A 327 -3.12 -34.55 27.20
CA LEU A 327 -2.76 -35.02 28.55
C LEU A 327 -1.38 -34.56 29.02
N ALA A 328 -0.48 -34.21 28.10
CA ALA A 328 0.78 -33.58 28.45
C ALA A 328 0.57 -32.17 29.06
N VAL A 329 -0.54 -31.52 28.71
CA VAL A 329 -0.95 -30.20 29.24
C VAL A 329 -1.88 -30.38 30.45
N HIS A 330 -2.84 -31.31 30.37
CA HIS A 330 -3.90 -31.54 31.36
C HIS A 330 -3.91 -33.00 31.86
N PRO A 331 -2.94 -33.44 32.67
CA PRO A 331 -2.81 -34.84 33.09
C PRO A 331 -4.01 -35.35 33.90
N GLU A 332 -4.70 -34.48 34.63
CA GLU A 332 -5.92 -34.79 35.39
C GLU A 332 -7.12 -35.17 34.51
N ALA A 333 -7.10 -34.85 33.22
CA ALA A 333 -8.17 -35.18 32.29
C ALA A 333 -8.15 -36.66 31.84
N ARG A 334 -7.16 -37.45 32.25
CA ARG A 334 -6.93 -38.84 31.78
C ARG A 334 -8.16 -39.72 31.88
N GLU A 335 -8.86 -39.70 33.02
CA GLU A 335 -10.06 -40.50 33.22
C GLU A 335 -11.18 -40.12 32.24
N ARG A 336 -11.30 -38.84 31.88
CA ARG A 336 -12.30 -38.36 30.90
C ARG A 336 -12.02 -38.88 29.50
N PHE A 337 -10.76 -38.87 29.06
CA PHE A 337 -10.38 -39.43 27.76
C PHE A 337 -10.58 -40.95 27.71
N VAL A 338 -10.15 -41.67 28.75
CA VAL A 338 -10.32 -43.14 28.85
C VAL A 338 -11.81 -43.50 28.80
N GLN A 339 -12.65 -42.79 29.56
CA GLN A 339 -14.08 -43.04 29.57
C GLN A 339 -14.71 -42.72 28.21
N ALA A 340 -14.37 -41.60 27.59
CA ALA A 340 -14.92 -41.21 26.29
C ALA A 340 -14.55 -42.19 25.17
N PHE A 341 -13.32 -42.73 25.17
CA PHE A 341 -12.94 -43.79 24.22
C PHE A 341 -13.73 -45.09 24.47
N ARG A 342 -13.93 -45.50 25.72
CA ARG A 342 -14.75 -46.67 26.05
C ARG A 342 -16.20 -46.49 25.59
N ASP A 343 -16.81 -45.35 25.89
CA ASP A 343 -18.18 -45.02 25.50
C ASP A 343 -18.35 -45.00 23.97
N ALA A 344 -17.28 -44.64 23.25
CA ALA A 344 -17.23 -44.68 21.79
C ALA A 344 -16.93 -46.07 21.20
N GLY A 345 -16.72 -47.10 22.01
CA GLY A 345 -16.38 -48.47 21.57
C GLY A 345 -14.91 -48.64 21.16
N LEU A 346 -14.03 -47.72 21.54
CA LEU A 346 -12.61 -47.67 21.16
C LEU A 346 -11.71 -48.19 22.29
N ALA A 347 -11.89 -49.46 22.67
CA ALA A 347 -11.18 -50.06 23.79
C ALA A 347 -9.65 -50.10 23.61
N GLY A 348 -9.16 -50.25 22.36
CA GLY A 348 -7.73 -50.18 22.04
C GLY A 348 -7.14 -48.80 22.31
N ALA A 349 -7.80 -47.74 21.83
CA ALA A 349 -7.42 -46.36 22.13
C ALA A 349 -7.46 -46.05 23.63
N ALA A 350 -8.46 -46.54 24.36
CA ALA A 350 -8.55 -46.37 25.81
C ALA A 350 -7.38 -47.04 26.57
N ALA A 351 -6.88 -48.17 26.07
CA ALA A 351 -5.72 -48.86 26.64
C ALA A 351 -4.38 -48.22 26.27
N GLY A 352 -4.33 -47.45 25.17
CA GLY A 352 -3.16 -46.72 24.68
C GLY A 352 -2.90 -45.37 25.36
N LEU A 353 -3.80 -44.93 26.25
CA LEU A 353 -3.65 -43.74 27.09
C LEU A 353 -3.11 -44.10 28.46
#